data_AF-X1BIH9-F1
#
_entry.id   AF-X1BIH9-F1
#
_cell.length_a   1.000
_cell.length_b   1.000
_cell.length_c   1.000
_cell.angle_alpha   90.00
_cell.angle_beta   90.00
_cell.angle_gamma   90.00
#
_symmetry.space_group_name_H-M   'P 1'
#
loop_
_entity.id
_entity.type
_entity.pdbx_description
1 polymer ?
#
loop_
_entity_poly.entity_id
_entity_poly.type
_entity_poly.pdbx_seq_one_letter_code
_entity_poly.pdbx_strand_id
1 'polypeptide(L)' 'MDWSITLEGGLIILGKETTGTVDIPAGDEVIIKSSLIFGIGNTVITVTANDVEETADGLVLLFFVLGV' A
#
# COMPACT_ATOMS: atom_id res chain seq x y z
N MET A 1 0.29 -8.15 14.58
CA MET A 1 1.30 -7.86 13.55
C MET A 1 1.03 -6.46 13.03
N ASP A 2 2.07 -5.64 12.97
CA ASP A 2 1.95 -4.28 12.45
C ASP A 2 2.21 -4.32 10.95
N TRP A 3 1.46 -3.52 10.19
CA TRP A 3 1.62 -3.43 8.73
C TRP A 3 1.49 -2.00 8.25
N SER A 4 2.11 -1.72 7.11
CA SER A 4 2.00 -0.46 6.40
C SER A 4 1.97 -0.66 4.89
N ILE A 5 1.34 0.29 4.20
CA ILE A 5 1.36 0.47 2.75
C ILE A 5 1.77 1.92 2.52
N THR A 6 2.90 2.15 1.86
CA THR A 6 3.40 3.48 1.52
C THR A 6 3.53 3.64 0.02
N LEU A 7 3.24 4.86 -0.46
CA LEU A 7 3.36 5.25 -1.85
C LEU A 7 4.41 6.36 -1.96
N GLU A 8 5.45 6.12 -2.74
CA GLU A 8 6.50 7.09 -3.05
C GLU A 8 6.53 7.42 -4.54
N GLY A 9 6.97 8.63 -4.91
CA GLY A 9 6.99 9.07 -6.31
C GLY A 9 5.95 10.15 -6.60
N GLY A 10 5.01 9.86 -7.49
CA GLY A 10 4.03 10.78 -8.06
C GLY A 10 3.30 11.71 -7.07
N LEU A 11 2.51 12.63 -7.60
CA LEU A 11 1.76 13.57 -6.76
C LEU A 11 0.57 12.87 -6.10
N ILE A 12 0.78 12.34 -4.89
CA ILE A 12 -0.27 11.74 -4.06
C ILE A 12 -0.77 12.76 -3.03
N ILE A 13 -2.06 13.08 -3.10
CA ILE A 13 -2.71 14.11 -2.26
C ILE A 13 -3.47 13.45 -1.10
N LEU A 14 -3.90 12.19 -1.27
CA LEU A 14 -4.58 11.40 -0.24
C LEU A 14 -4.10 9.95 -0.31
N GLY A 15 -3.98 9.29 0.85
CA GLY A 15 -3.70 7.85 0.94
C GLY A 15 -2.24 7.47 0.69
N LYS A 16 -1.31 8.43 0.82
CA LYS A 16 0.14 8.18 0.66
C LYS A 16 0.66 7.09 1.62
N GLU A 17 0.07 7.01 2.81
CA GLU A 17 0.41 6.02 3.82
C GLU A 17 -0.86 5.45 4.42
N THR A 18 -0.91 4.12 4.57
CA THR A 18 -1.93 3.41 5.33
C THR A 18 -1.24 2.46 6.28
N THR A 19 -1.57 2.53 7.57
CA THR A 19 -1.00 1.64 8.58
C THR A 19 -2.11 0.93 9.33
N GLY A 20 -1.77 -0.20 9.95
CA GLY A 20 -2.70 -0.90 10.80
C GLY A 20 -2.05 -2.03 11.58
N THR A 21 -2.87 -2.69 12.37
CA THR A 21 -2.51 -3.91 13.07
C THR A 21 -3.50 -5.00 12.71
N VAL A 22 -3.00 -6.22 12.55
CA VAL A 22 -3.81 -7.39 12.22
C VAL A 22 -3.35 -8.58 13.06
N ASP A 23 -4.31 -9.38 13.47
CA ASP A 23 -4.06 -10.70 14.07
C ASP A 23 -4.29 -11.76 13.00
N ILE A 24 -3.29 -12.61 12.77
CA ILE A 24 -3.33 -13.65 11.74
C ILE A 24 -3.23 -14.99 12.48
N PRO A 25 -4.34 -15.75 12.56
CA PRO A 25 -4.30 -17.09 13.11
C PRO A 25 -3.29 -17.97 12.36
N ALA A 26 -2.69 -18.93 13.05
CA ALA A 26 -1.68 -19.79 12.45
C ALA A 26 -2.25 -20.60 11.27
N GLY A 27 -1.66 -20.43 10.08
CA GLY A 27 -2.07 -21.09 8.86
C GLY A 27 -3.15 -20.35 8.05
N ASP A 28 -3.63 -19.21 8.54
CA ASP A 28 -4.59 -18.37 7.85
C ASP A 28 -3.91 -17.24 7.05
N GLU A 29 -4.65 -16.71 6.08
CA GLU A 29 -4.29 -15.53 5.31
C GLU A 29 -5.29 -14.41 5.58
N VAL A 30 -4.82 -13.16 5.69
CA VAL A 30 -5.67 -12.00 5.87
C VAL A 30 -5.39 -10.97 4.76
N ILE A 31 -6.45 -10.43 4.17
CA ILE A 31 -6.37 -9.39 3.15
C ILE A 31 -6.47 -8.02 3.83
N ILE A 32 -5.39 -7.25 3.77
CA ILE A 32 -5.39 -5.82 4.14
C ILE A 32 -5.77 -4.96 2.92
N LYS A 33 -6.29 -3.76 3.19
CA LYS A 33 -6.66 -2.79 2.15
C LYS A 33 -6.06 -1.43 2.46
N SER A 34 -5.58 -0.75 1.43
CA SER A 34 -5.18 0.64 1.55
C SER A 34 -6.40 1.53 1.84
N SER A 35 -6.12 2.71 2.38
CA SER A 35 -7.08 3.81 2.39
C SER A 35 -7.35 4.32 0.96
N LEU A 36 -8.30 5.25 0.83
CA LEU A 36 -8.59 5.88 -0.46
C LEU A 36 -7.35 6.63 -0.95
N ILE A 37 -6.85 6.23 -2.12
CA ILE A 37 -5.72 6.87 -2.80
C ILE A 37 -6.26 7.90 -3.78
N PHE A 38 -5.70 9.11 -3.76
CA PHE A 38 -5.97 10.12 -4.78
C PHE A 38 -4.67 10.83 -5.19
N GLY A 39 -4.31 10.71 -6.47
CA GLY A 39 -3.06 11.30 -6.97
C GLY A 39 -2.85 11.14 -8.47
N ILE A 40 -1.65 11.49 -8.93
CA ILE A 40 -1.23 11.29 -10.32
C ILE A 40 0.27 11.07 -10.44
N GLY A 41 0.68 10.06 -11.21
CA GLY A 41 2.08 9.80 -11.56
C GLY A 41 2.56 8.39 -11.24
N ASN A 42 3.76 8.06 -11.71
CA ASN A 42 4.41 6.79 -11.39
C ASN A 42 4.75 6.76 -9.90
N THR A 43 4.50 5.63 -9.26
CA THR A 43 4.68 5.45 -7.83
C THR A 43 5.30 4.08 -7.55
N VAL A 44 6.15 4.04 -6.53
CA VAL A 44 6.60 2.79 -5.91
C VAL A 44 5.68 2.55 -4.71
N ILE A 45 5.08 1.37 -4.67
CA ILE A 45 4.21 0.91 -3.58
C ILE A 45 5.05 -0.03 -2.74
N THR A 46 5.18 0.27 -1.46
CA THR A 46 5.88 -0.57 -0.50
C THR A 46 4.87 -1.09 0.51
N VAL A 47 4.83 -2.42 0.67
CA VAL A 47 4.03 -3.09 1.70
C VAL A 47 4.98 -3.68 2.72
N THR A 48 4.82 -3.29 3.98
CA THR A 48 5.60 -3.83 5.10
C THR A 48 4.69 -4.59 6.05
N ALA A 49 5.08 -5.80 6.43
CA ALA A 49 4.43 -6.60 7.47
C ALA A 49 5.49 -7.02 8.50
N ASN A 50 5.44 -6.42 9.69
CA ASN A 50 6.53 -6.43 10.67
C ASN A 50 7.88 -6.06 10.01
N ASP A 51 8.80 -7.02 9.85
CA ASP A 51 10.15 -6.83 9.33
C ASP A 51 10.31 -7.31 7.87
N VAL A 52 9.21 -7.68 7.21
CA VAL A 52 9.20 -8.13 5.80
C VAL A 52 8.63 -7.02 4.93
N GLU A 53 9.31 -6.72 3.83
CA GLU A 53 8.94 -5.69 2.88
C GLU A 53 8.84 -6.25 1.47
N GLU A 54 7.81 -5.83 0.74
CA GLU A 54 7.65 -6.10 -0.69
C GLU A 54 7.35 -4.79 -1.42
N THR A 55 7.87 -4.67 -2.64
CA THR A 55 7.73 -3.44 -3.45
C THR A 55 7.17 -3.74 -4.84
N ALA A 56 6.35 -2.83 -5.35
CA ALA A 56 5.78 -2.89 -6.68
C ALA A 56 5.76 -1.51 -7.34
N ASP A 57 6.05 -1.46 -8.62
CA ASP A 57 5.86 -0.24 -9.42
C ASP A 57 4.40 -0.12 -9.87
N GLY A 58 3.89 1.11 -9.91
CA GLY A 58 2.54 1.39 -10.40
C GLY A 58 2.37 2.80 -10.95
N LEU A 59 1.25 3.03 -11.61
CA LEU A 59 0.81 4.34 -12.05
C LEU A 59 -0.48 4.71 -11.32
N VAL A 60 -0.44 5.81 -10.56
CA VAL A 60 -1.64 6.40 -9.97
C VAL A 60 -2.27 7.36 -10.97
N LEU A 61 -3.56 7.21 -11.23
CA LEU A 61 -4.37 8.11 -12.06
C LEU A 61 -5.70 8.40 -11.36
N LEU A 62 -5.76 9.54 -10.67
CA LEU A 62 -6.86 9.91 -9.78
C LEU A 62 -7.04 8.85 -8.69
N PHE A 63 -8.09 8.04 -8.77
CA PHE A 63 -8.43 6.97 -7.81
C PHE A 63 -8.07 5.56 -8.30
N PHE A 64 -7.44 5.44 -9.48
CA PHE A 64 -6.96 4.17 -10.00
C PHE A 64 -5.47 3.99 -9.73
N VAL A 65 -5.09 2.75 -9.39
CA VAL A 65 -3.71 2.27 -9.36
C VAL A 65 -3.57 1.20 -10.43
N LEU A 66 -2.63 1.38 -11.34
CA LEU A 66 -2.47 0.54 -12.55
C LEU A 66 -1.07 -0.08 -12.57
N GLY A 67 -0.95 -1.26 -13.19
CA GLY A 67 0.35 -1.89 -13.47
C GLY A 67 1.00 -2.61 -12.28
N VAL A 68 0.23 -2.84 -11.21
CA VAL A 68 0.59 -3.65 -10.04
C VAL A 68 0.35 -5.14 -10.25
#